data_AF-A0A0V1PX89-F1
#
_entry.id   AF-A0A0V1PX89-F1
#
_cell.length_a   1.000
_cell.length_b   1.000
_cell.length_c   1.000
_cell.angle_alpha   90.00
_cell.angle_beta   90.00
_cell.angle_gamma   90.00
#
_symmetry.space_group_name_H-M   'P 1'
#
loop_
_entity.id
_entity.type
_entity.pdbx_description
1 polymer ?
#
loop_
_entity_poly.entity_id
_entity_poly.type
_entity_poly.pdbx_seq_one_letter_code
_entity_poly.pdbx_strand_id
1 'polypeptide(L)'
;MNSNTIFDINKRRKLNKVDMTEVDYDMDKLLNLEEEYYQQGYQEGQDFSTKQQYNEGKEYGYQTGFQRFLIIGYIQGLVNYWRENIDQYEKGIENKSLRNHISQLNELVQNVPTTNGMDEVKEFEKRITKSRNKLRVIANICKELWKVNKLDNLMNEIGGKLQVSENVDDMW
;
A
#
# COMPACT_ATOMS: atom_id res chain seq x y z
N MET A 1 -56.90 -81.61 -41.80
CA MET A 1 -56.83 -81.11 -43.19
C MET A 1 -56.37 -79.67 -43.14
N ASN A 2 -55.25 -79.40 -43.81
CA ASN A 2 -54.74 -78.13 -44.32
C ASN A 2 -54.57 -76.96 -43.33
N SER A 3 -53.32 -76.67 -42.93
CA SER A 3 -52.34 -75.85 -43.68
C SER A 3 -52.60 -74.36 -43.50
N ASN A 4 -51.74 -73.70 -42.71
CA ASN A 4 -51.07 -72.48 -43.15
C ASN A 4 -49.90 -72.18 -42.20
N THR A 5 -48.78 -72.76 -42.59
CA THR A 5 -47.42 -72.44 -42.20
C THR A 5 -47.08 -71.01 -42.61
N ILE A 6 -46.33 -70.33 -41.73
CA ILE A 6 -45.29 -69.34 -42.05
C ILE A 6 -45.80 -68.03 -42.67
N PHE A 7 -45.73 -66.94 -41.90
CA PHE A 7 -44.96 -65.72 -42.20
C PHE A 7 -45.34 -64.64 -41.18
N ASP A 8 -44.46 -64.38 -40.22
CA ASP A 8 -44.16 -63.00 -39.79
C ASP A 8 -42.89 -62.99 -38.93
N ILE A 9 -41.79 -63.43 -39.55
CA ILE A 9 -40.44 -63.11 -39.10
C ILE A 9 -40.19 -61.67 -39.55
N ASN A 10 -40.64 -60.69 -38.76
CA ASN A 10 -40.07 -59.34 -38.80
C ASN A 10 -40.39 -58.54 -37.54
N LYS A 11 -40.01 -59.09 -36.38
CA LYS A 11 -39.79 -58.27 -35.19
C LYS A 11 -38.47 -57.51 -35.38
N ARG A 12 -38.48 -56.49 -36.25
CA ARG A 12 -37.38 -55.52 -36.35
C ARG A 12 -37.22 -54.93 -34.95
N ARG A 13 -36.19 -55.39 -34.21
CA ARG A 13 -35.65 -54.66 -33.07
C ARG A 13 -35.35 -53.27 -33.62
N LYS A 14 -36.19 -52.29 -33.31
CA LYS A 14 -35.90 -50.89 -33.57
C LYS A 14 -34.64 -50.60 -32.75
N LEU A 15 -33.49 -50.58 -33.43
CA LEU A 15 -32.28 -49.99 -32.90
C LEU A 15 -32.67 -48.57 -32.51
N ASN A 16 -32.44 -48.22 -31.26
CA ASN A 16 -32.61 -46.87 -30.75
C ASN A 16 -31.85 -45.92 -31.70
N LYS A 17 -32.59 -45.11 -32.46
CA LYS A 17 -32.03 -43.83 -32.90
C LYS A 17 -31.90 -43.04 -31.61
N VAL A 18 -30.69 -43.01 -31.07
CA VAL A 18 -30.31 -41.87 -30.25
C VAL A 18 -30.46 -40.70 -31.21
N ASP A 19 -31.54 -39.95 -31.06
CA ASP A 19 -31.76 -38.72 -31.82
C ASP A 19 -30.61 -37.79 -31.47
N MET A 20 -29.64 -37.74 -32.37
CA MET A 20 -28.47 -36.87 -32.28
C MET A 20 -28.82 -35.42 -32.67
N THR A 21 -30.11 -35.08 -32.60
CA THR A 21 -30.72 -33.81 -33.05
C THR A 21 -31.23 -32.95 -31.92
N GLU A 22 -31.11 -33.39 -30.67
CA GLU A 22 -31.33 -32.52 -29.50
C GLU A 22 -30.00 -32.31 -28.77
N VAL A 23 -29.06 -31.67 -29.46
CA VAL A 23 -28.22 -30.72 -28.76
C VAL A 23 -28.72 -29.37 -29.19
N ASP A 24 -29.64 -28.83 -28.39
CA ASP A 24 -30.09 -27.44 -28.45
C ASP A 24 -28.90 -26.55 -28.08
N TYR A 25 -27.95 -26.45 -29.01
CA TYR A 25 -26.89 -25.47 -28.92
C TYR A 25 -27.55 -24.12 -29.19
N ASP A 26 -27.64 -23.31 -28.13
CA ASP A 26 -28.01 -21.91 -28.20
C ASP A 26 -26.97 -21.17 -29.06
N MET A 27 -27.18 -21.18 -30.38
CA MET A 27 -26.30 -20.54 -31.37
C MET A 27 -26.28 -19.02 -31.17
N ASP A 28 -27.33 -18.45 -30.56
CA ASP A 28 -27.38 -17.04 -30.18
C ASP A 28 -26.37 -16.76 -29.05
N LYS A 29 -26.18 -17.71 -28.12
CA LYS A 29 -25.10 -17.65 -27.13
C LYS A 29 -23.71 -17.76 -27.77
N LEU A 30 -23.54 -18.59 -28.80
CA LEU A 30 -22.27 -18.72 -29.52
C LEU A 30 -21.91 -17.44 -30.29
N LEU A 31 -22.91 -16.73 -30.85
CA LEU A 31 -22.74 -15.44 -31.54
C LEU A 31 -22.36 -14.29 -30.58
N ASN A 32 -22.79 -14.35 -29.31
CA ASN A 32 -22.51 -13.32 -28.31
C ASN A 32 -21.35 -13.70 -27.37
N LEU A 33 -20.68 -14.82 -27.61
CA LEU A 33 -19.64 -15.35 -26.73
C LEU A 33 -18.46 -14.38 -26.53
N GLU A 34 -18.06 -13.67 -27.58
CA GLU A 34 -17.00 -12.66 -27.51
C GLU A 34 -17.39 -11.49 -26.60
N GLU A 35 -18.62 -10.98 -26.73
CA GLU A 35 -19.15 -9.90 -25.91
C GLU A 35 -19.35 -10.36 -24.45
N GLU A 36 -19.80 -11.59 -24.22
CA GLU A 36 -19.94 -12.19 -22.88
C GLU A 36 -18.56 -12.29 -22.20
N TYR A 37 -17.53 -12.78 -22.90
CA TYR A 37 -16.16 -12.83 -22.35
C TYR A 37 -15.51 -11.45 -22.20
N TYR A 38 -15.82 -10.49 -23.08
CA TYR A 38 -15.35 -9.12 -22.94
C TYR A 38 -15.92 -8.46 -21.69
N GLN A 39 -17.24 -8.58 -21.48
CA GLN A 39 -17.91 -8.06 -20.29
C GLN A 39 -17.42 -8.76 -19.03
N GLN A 40 -17.25 -10.08 -19.07
CA GLN A 40 -16.71 -10.86 -17.97
C GLN A 40 -15.28 -10.40 -17.63
N GLY A 41 -14.38 -10.30 -18.61
CA GLY A 41 -13.00 -9.85 -18.40
C GLY A 41 -12.90 -8.40 -17.91
N TYR A 42 -13.78 -7.51 -18.39
CA TYR A 42 -13.87 -6.13 -17.90
C TYR A 42 -14.29 -6.09 -16.43
N GLN A 43 -15.31 -6.86 -16.07
CA GLN A 43 -15.87 -6.90 -14.72
C GLN A 43 -14.90 -7.57 -13.74
N GLU A 44 -14.27 -8.68 -14.14
CA GLU A 44 -13.20 -9.34 -13.38
C GLU A 44 -11.99 -8.42 -13.20
N GLY A 45 -11.57 -7.72 -14.26
CA GLY A 45 -10.47 -6.76 -14.19
C GLY A 45 -10.77 -5.59 -13.26
N GLN A 46 -12.00 -5.06 -13.29
CA GLN A 46 -12.42 -3.97 -12.41
C GLN A 46 -12.50 -4.42 -10.94
N ASP A 47 -13.04 -5.61 -10.67
CA ASP A 47 -13.13 -6.19 -9.33
C ASP A 47 -11.75 -6.52 -8.76
N PHE A 48 -10.88 -7.11 -9.58
CA PHE A 48 -9.50 -7.43 -9.21
C PHE A 48 -8.71 -6.15 -8.93
N SER A 49 -8.78 -5.18 -9.85
CA SER A 49 -8.08 -3.91 -9.70
C SER A 49 -8.54 -3.16 -8.44
N THR A 50 -9.84 -3.15 -8.14
CA THR A 50 -10.36 -2.49 -6.94
C THR A 50 -9.83 -3.13 -5.66
N LYS A 51 -9.80 -4.47 -5.59
CA LYS A 51 -9.25 -5.21 -4.44
C LYS A 51 -7.75 -4.97 -4.29
N GLN A 52 -7.01 -4.99 -5.39
CA GLN A 52 -5.56 -4.76 -5.37
C GLN A 52 -5.20 -3.33 -4.96
N GLN A 53 -5.85 -2.32 -5.56
CA GLN A 53 -5.66 -0.92 -5.18
C GLN A 53 -5.97 -0.69 -3.70
N TYR A 54 -6.99 -1.35 -3.16
CA TYR A 54 -7.32 -1.25 -1.74
C TYR A 54 -6.23 -1.84 -0.83
N ASN A 55 -5.66 -2.99 -1.19
CA ASN A 55 -4.57 -3.61 -0.44
C ASN A 55 -3.29 -2.80 -0.53
N GLU A 56 -2.92 -2.37 -1.74
CA GLU A 56 -1.74 -1.53 -1.99
C GLU A 56 -1.85 -0.21 -1.23
N GLY A 57 -3.03 0.44 -1.23
CA GLY A 57 -3.27 1.65 -0.47
C GLY A 57 -3.07 1.47 1.04
N LYS A 58 -3.44 0.31 1.59
CA LYS A 58 -3.18 -0.02 3.00
C LYS A 58 -1.69 -0.21 3.28
N GLU A 59 -1.01 -1.00 2.45
CA GLU A 59 0.43 -1.25 2.58
C GLU A 59 1.22 0.05 2.51
N TYR A 60 0.89 0.90 1.53
CA TYR A 60 1.48 2.22 1.38
C TYR A 60 1.22 3.12 2.59
N GLY A 61 0.00 3.07 3.15
CA GLY A 61 -0.36 3.78 4.37
C GLY A 61 0.47 3.34 5.57
N TYR A 62 0.65 2.02 5.76
CA TYR A 62 1.48 1.47 6.84
C TYR A 62 2.95 1.84 6.68
N GLN A 63 3.48 1.69 5.47
CA GLN A 63 4.85 2.05 5.16
C GLN A 63 5.08 3.53 5.47
N THR A 64 4.30 4.42 4.86
CA THR A 64 4.40 5.87 5.05
C THR A 64 4.26 6.26 6.53
N GLY A 65 3.29 5.69 7.25
CA GLY A 65 3.13 5.91 8.68
C GLY A 65 4.37 5.54 9.49
N PHE A 66 4.98 4.39 9.19
CA PHE A 66 6.22 3.95 9.83
C PHE A 66 7.40 4.89 9.54
N GLN A 67 7.59 5.32 8.28
CA GLN A 67 8.65 6.27 7.92
C GLN A 67 8.50 7.59 8.70
N ARG A 68 7.27 8.11 8.75
CA ARG A 68 6.93 9.34 9.49
C ARG A 68 7.18 9.20 10.99
N PHE A 69 6.77 8.07 11.57
CA PHE A 69 6.97 7.76 12.98
C PHE A 69 8.45 7.73 13.36
N LEU A 70 9.29 7.07 12.55
CA LEU A 70 10.74 7.00 12.82
C LEU A 70 11.40 8.38 12.83
N ILE A 71 11.03 9.26 11.90
CA ILE A 71 11.56 10.63 11.84
C ILE A 71 11.18 11.41 13.11
N ILE A 72 9.90 11.35 13.50
CA ILE A 72 9.42 12.02 14.71
C ILE A 72 10.11 11.46 15.95
N GLY A 73 10.13 10.13 16.11
CA GLY A 73 10.72 9.45 17.26
C GLY A 73 12.19 9.77 17.42
N TYR A 74 12.94 9.82 16.31
CA TYR A 74 14.35 10.22 16.33
C TYR A 74 14.52 11.67 16.83
N ILE A 75 13.74 12.61 16.30
CA ILE A 75 13.80 14.02 16.73
C ILE A 75 13.39 14.16 18.21
N GLN A 76 12.35 13.46 18.65
CA GLN A 76 11.94 13.45 20.07
C GLN A 76 13.06 12.90 20.97
N GLY A 77 13.73 11.82 20.56
CA GLY A 77 14.87 11.26 21.27
C GLY A 77 16.01 12.27 21.43
N LEU A 78 16.31 13.03 20.37
CA LEU A 78 17.32 14.10 20.43
C LEU A 78 16.91 15.25 21.35
N VAL A 79 15.64 15.67 21.30
CA VAL A 79 15.11 16.69 22.20
C VAL A 79 15.28 16.27 23.67
N ASN A 80 14.91 15.02 24.01
CA ASN A 80 15.05 14.50 25.37
C ASN A 80 16.52 14.43 25.78
N TYR A 81 17.38 13.89 24.91
CA TYR A 81 18.82 13.83 25.14
C TYR A 81 19.42 15.22 25.42
N TRP A 82 19.12 16.23 24.61
CA TRP A 82 19.65 17.58 24.82
C TRP A 82 19.06 18.28 26.04
N ARG A 83 17.82 17.97 26.44
CA ARG A 83 17.25 18.48 27.69
C ARG A 83 17.96 17.92 28.91
N GLU A 84 18.22 16.61 28.92
CA GLU A 84 18.90 15.92 30.03
C GLU A 84 20.37 16.30 30.14
N ASN A 85 21.03 16.58 29.01
CA ASN A 85 22.46 16.89 28.94
C ASN A 85 22.74 18.39 28.76
N ILE A 86 21.78 19.26 29.05
CA ILE A 86 21.89 20.69 28.72
C ILE A 86 23.07 21.38 29.42
N ASP A 87 23.39 20.93 30.64
CA ASP A 87 24.48 21.47 31.46
C ASP A 87 25.86 21.28 30.80
N GLN A 88 26.01 20.24 29.96
CA GLN A 88 27.25 19.98 29.21
C GLN A 88 27.53 21.09 28.17
N TYR A 89 26.48 21.71 27.65
CA TYR A 89 26.58 22.74 26.61
C TYR A 89 26.60 24.16 27.19
N GLU A 90 26.06 24.36 28.39
CA GLU A 90 25.99 25.68 29.03
C GLU A 90 27.28 26.11 29.73
N LYS A 91 28.21 25.20 30.06
CA LYS A 91 29.54 25.51 30.64
C LYS A 91 29.50 26.57 31.77
N GLY A 92 28.44 26.57 32.59
CA GLY A 92 28.25 27.50 33.70
C GLY A 92 27.61 28.86 33.35
N ILE A 93 27.25 29.11 32.08
CA ILE A 93 26.47 30.28 31.64
C ILE A 93 25.16 29.78 31.05
N GLU A 94 24.04 30.17 31.66
CA GLU A 94 22.69 29.81 31.19
C GLU A 94 22.49 30.24 29.73
N ASN A 95 22.31 29.27 28.82
CA ASN A 95 22.07 29.53 27.41
C ASN A 95 20.56 29.50 27.15
N LYS A 96 19.90 30.62 27.50
CA LYS A 96 18.46 30.81 27.28
C LYS A 96 18.05 30.58 25.82
N SER A 97 18.94 30.86 24.86
CA SER A 97 18.69 30.63 23.43
C SER A 97 18.58 29.13 23.11
N LEU A 98 19.51 28.30 23.61
CA LEU A 98 19.49 26.85 23.42
C LEU A 98 18.22 26.22 24.04
N ARG A 99 17.90 26.58 25.28
CA ARG A 99 16.69 26.12 25.99
C ARG A 99 15.42 26.49 25.21
N ASN A 100 15.34 27.73 24.72
CA ASN A 100 14.22 28.17 23.89
C ASN A 100 14.12 27.40 22.58
N HIS A 101 15.23 27.15 21.89
CA HIS A 101 15.24 26.37 20.65
C HIS A 101 14.79 24.93 20.87
N ILE A 102 15.25 24.28 21.94
CA ILE A 102 14.84 22.92 22.31
C ILE A 102 13.35 22.87 22.65
N SER A 103 12.83 23.87 23.38
CA SER A 103 11.41 23.97 23.69
C SER A 103 10.54 24.12 22.43
N GLN A 104 10.94 25.03 21.52
CA GLN A 104 10.27 25.22 20.23
C GLN A 104 10.30 23.95 19.37
N LEU A 105 11.44 23.23 19.34
CA LEU A 105 11.55 21.97 18.61
C LEU A 105 10.60 20.92 19.19
N ASN A 106 10.51 20.81 20.51
CA ASN A 106 9.59 19.89 21.17
C ASN A 106 8.12 20.19 20.81
N GLU A 107 7.73 21.46 20.80
CA GLU A 107 6.36 21.87 20.47
C GLU A 107 5.96 21.50 19.03
N LEU A 108 6.90 21.69 18.08
CA LEU A 108 6.69 21.32 16.69
C LEU A 108 6.44 19.82 16.50
N VAL A 109 7.04 18.99 17.36
CA VAL A 109 7.09 17.54 17.22
C VAL A 109 6.01 16.81 18.06
N GLN A 110 5.55 17.40 19.16
CA GLN A 110 4.47 16.83 19.99
C GLN A 110 3.08 16.97 19.35
N ASN A 111 2.85 18.04 18.58
CA ASN A 111 1.55 18.37 18.00
C ASN A 111 1.46 17.98 16.52
N VAL A 112 2.07 16.86 16.13
CA VAL A 112 2.06 16.40 14.73
C VAL A 112 0.81 15.54 14.49
N PRO A 113 0.04 15.81 13.41
CA PRO A 113 -1.09 14.96 13.06
C PRO A 113 -0.65 13.51 12.78
N THR A 114 -1.40 12.55 13.31
CA THR A 114 -1.18 11.12 13.11
C THR A 114 -2.17 10.50 12.12
N THR A 115 -3.08 11.30 11.57
CA THR A 115 -4.07 10.90 10.58
C THR A 115 -3.54 11.08 9.15
N ASN A 116 -4.15 10.36 8.20
CA ASN A 116 -3.75 10.37 6.79
C ASN A 116 -4.61 11.29 5.91
N GLY A 117 -5.36 12.23 6.50
CA GLY A 117 -6.15 13.20 5.74
C GLY A 117 -5.25 14.17 4.95
N MET A 118 -5.75 14.68 3.83
CA MET A 118 -4.94 15.46 2.89
C MET A 118 -4.34 16.72 3.52
N ASP A 119 -5.09 17.40 4.39
CA ASP A 119 -4.63 18.61 5.04
C ASP A 119 -3.69 18.30 6.21
N GLU A 120 -3.90 17.17 6.90
CA GLU A 120 -3.02 16.68 7.95
C GLU A 120 -1.66 16.25 7.41
N VAL A 121 -1.63 15.63 6.23
CA VAL A 121 -0.38 15.31 5.51
C VAL A 121 0.40 16.59 5.19
N LYS A 122 -0.26 17.62 4.65
CA LYS A 122 0.39 18.91 4.35
C LYS A 122 0.95 19.57 5.61
N GLU A 123 0.17 19.56 6.70
CA GLU A 123 0.61 20.14 7.97
C GLU A 123 1.77 19.34 8.58
N PHE A 124 1.76 18.00 8.48
CA PHE A 124 2.88 17.14 8.85
C PHE A 124 4.17 17.54 8.13
N GLU A 125 4.15 17.62 6.80
CA GLU A 125 5.34 17.93 5.99
C GLU A 125 5.92 19.31 6.32
N LYS A 126 5.03 20.30 6.49
CA LYS A 126 5.38 21.65 6.91
C LYS A 126 6.05 21.66 8.29
N ARG A 127 5.50 20.91 9.25
CA ARG A 127 6.07 20.79 10.61
C ARG A 127 7.40 20.07 10.62
N ILE A 128 7.56 18.98 9.89
CA ILE A 128 8.83 18.27 9.78
C ILE A 128 9.91 19.15 9.15
N THR A 129 9.58 19.89 8.10
CA THR A 129 10.53 20.82 7.47
C THR A 129 11.02 21.87 8.47
N LYS A 130 10.10 22.49 9.22
CA LYS A 130 10.45 23.44 10.30
C LYS A 130 11.28 22.79 11.41
N SER A 131 10.90 21.59 11.81
CA SER A 131 11.60 20.82 12.85
C SER A 131 13.03 20.49 12.44
N ARG A 132 13.26 20.05 11.20
CA ARG A 132 14.61 19.78 10.65
C ARG A 132 15.48 21.03 10.61
N ASN A 133 14.93 22.17 10.21
CA ASN A 133 15.66 23.43 10.23
C ASN A 133 16.08 23.81 11.66
N LYS A 134 15.17 23.68 12.63
CA LYS A 134 15.48 23.92 14.05
C LYS A 134 16.49 22.92 14.61
N LEU A 135 16.37 21.66 14.22
CA LEU A 135 17.29 20.58 14.59
C LEU A 135 18.73 20.92 14.15
N ARG A 136 18.91 21.42 12.93
CA ARG A 136 20.22 21.90 12.44
C ARG A 136 20.78 23.04 13.27
N VAL A 137 19.95 24.01 13.66
CA VAL A 137 20.38 25.11 14.53
C VAL A 137 20.87 24.59 15.88
N ILE A 138 20.10 23.70 16.53
CA ILE A 138 20.48 23.13 17.83
C ILE A 138 21.75 22.29 17.69
N ALA A 139 21.83 21.44 16.67
CA ALA A 139 23.00 20.61 16.42
C ALA A 139 24.26 21.45 16.15
N ASN A 140 24.14 22.60 15.48
CA ASN A 140 25.24 23.53 15.30
C ASN A 140 25.70 24.16 16.62
N ILE A 141 24.76 24.58 17.49
CA ILE A 141 25.08 25.11 18.82
C ILE A 141 25.80 24.04 19.66
N CYS A 142 25.30 22.80 19.62
CA CYS A 142 25.84 21.67 20.39
C CYS A 142 27.11 21.08 19.77
N LYS A 143 27.48 21.46 18.53
CA LYS A 143 28.55 20.87 17.71
C LYS A 143 28.36 19.37 17.41
N GLU A 144 27.11 18.95 17.24
CA GLU A 144 26.70 17.56 17.01
C GLU A 144 25.97 17.36 15.68
N LEU A 145 26.44 18.03 14.62
CA LEU A 145 25.81 17.97 13.30
C LEU A 145 25.70 16.54 12.75
N TRP A 146 26.60 15.64 13.17
CA TRP A 146 26.55 14.22 12.83
C TRP A 146 25.23 13.54 13.22
N LYS A 147 24.55 13.99 14.29
CA LYS A 147 23.23 13.47 14.70
C LYS A 147 22.15 13.81 13.67
N VAL A 148 22.27 14.95 12.98
CA VAL A 148 21.39 15.35 11.87
C VAL A 148 21.71 14.54 10.63
N ASN A 149 23.00 14.39 10.30
CA ASN A 149 23.41 13.58 9.15
C ASN A 149 22.94 12.12 9.28
N LYS A 150 22.96 11.57 10.51
CA LYS A 150 22.41 10.24 10.77
C LYS A 150 20.90 10.14 10.51
N LEU A 151 20.13 11.18 10.86
CA LEU A 151 18.70 11.25 10.51
C LEU A 151 18.50 11.33 8.99
N ASP A 152 19.30 12.14 8.30
CA ASP A 152 19.23 12.30 6.85
C ASP A 152 19.57 10.98 6.14
N ASN A 153 20.57 10.24 6.64
CA ASN A 153 20.91 8.89 6.13
C ASN A 153 19.78 7.90 6.39
N LEU A 154 19.21 7.87 7.59
CA LEU A 154 18.07 7.02 7.93
C LEU A 154 16.87 7.30 7.00
N MET A 155 16.60 8.58 6.71
CA MET A 155 15.55 8.99 5.79
C MET A 155 15.83 8.49 4.35
N ASN A 156 17.08 8.52 3.91
CA ASN A 156 17.48 7.99 2.61
C ASN A 156 17.39 6.46 2.54
N GLU A 157 17.73 5.75 3.61
CA GLU A 157 17.60 4.28 3.68
C GLU A 157 16.15 3.83 3.66
N ILE A 158 15.28 4.54 4.39
CA ILE A 158 13.86 4.21 4.50
C ILE A 158 13.09 4.68 3.24
N GLY A 159 13.44 5.84 2.70
CA GLY A 159 12.83 6.39 1.48
C GLY A 159 13.37 5.75 0.20
N GLY A 160 14.60 5.23 0.25
CA GLY A 160 15.32 4.62 -0.87
C GLY A 160 15.38 3.10 -0.76
N LYS A 161 14.20 2.46 -0.85
CA LYS A 161 13.94 1.09 -1.37
C LYS A 161 12.44 0.76 -1.14
N LEU A 162 11.54 1.55 -1.72
CA LEU A 162 10.32 0.92 -2.24
C LEU A 162 10.75 0.20 -3.52
N GLN A 163 11.19 -1.05 -3.38
CA GLN A 163 10.91 -1.98 -4.48
C GLN A 163 9.43 -2.34 -4.34
N VAL A 164 8.57 -1.53 -4.95
CA VAL A 164 7.42 -2.14 -5.62
C VAL A 164 8.07 -3.06 -6.65
N SER A 165 7.75 -4.35 -6.62
CA SER A 165 8.36 -5.36 -7.48
C SER A 165 8.53 -4.82 -8.90
N GLU A 166 9.77 -4.73 -9.40
CA GLU A 166 10.06 -4.33 -10.79
C GLU A 166 9.54 -5.37 -11.80
N ASN A 167 9.02 -6.51 -11.33
CA ASN A 167 8.38 -7.49 -12.17
C ASN A 167 6.95 -7.03 -12.52
N VAL A 168 6.85 -6.35 -13.65
CA VAL A 168 5.58 -6.12 -14.35
C VAL A 168 4.90 -7.46 -14.72
N ASP A 169 5.68 -8.55 -14.78
CA ASP A 169 5.23 -9.91 -15.07
C ASP A 169 4.48 -10.60 -13.91
N ASP A 170 4.51 -10.04 -12.69
CA ASP A 170 3.74 -10.56 -11.54
C ASP A 170 2.38 -9.84 -11.34
N MET A 171 2.00 -8.95 -12.28
CA MET A 171 0.75 -8.16 -12.23
C MET A 171 -0.31 -8.56 -13.27
N TRP A 172 -0.07 -9.60 -14.07
CA TRP A 172 -1.02 -10.14 -15.03
C TRP A 172 -1.29 -11.63 -14.78
#